data_AF-A0A831XS14-F1
#
_entry.id   AF-A0A831XS14-F1
#
_cell.length_a   1.000
_cell.length_b   1.000
_cell.length_c   1.000
_cell.angle_alpha   90.00
_cell.angle_beta   90.00
_cell.angle_gamma   90.00
#
_symmetry.space_group_name_H-M   'P 1'
#
loop_
_entity.id
_entity.type
_entity.pdbx_description
1 polymer ?
#
loop_
_entity_poly.entity_id
_entity_poly.type
_entity_poly.pdbx_seq_one_letter_code
_entity_poly.pdbx_strand_id
1 'polypeptide(L)'
;MRPQRRPPAAGGPPGGRPPQRREEGGEVALDCIKQGYNVTSCVVLKLLEWMRVKRGDDAKLPRFSREAAVGLRNFAVDTAAVARYLEAVDRELRSQFPLVLRLTVETETPLAVHLRNPYMPLEIGLAWHPVFNAPYIPATALKGALRAGARRGACGLPPADLFGNVGREGALVVTDALPTSSAAVEPDVITPHYKEPDVRETEAKPTPLVFPVVKPGATFDFFAASRSVEARCAEEVYGLIKEALAEGLGAKTRLGYGIVKLR
;
A
#
# COMPACT_ATOMS: atom_id res chain seq x y z
N MET A 1 -43.67 64.12 -2.10
CA MET A 1 -44.16 63.39 -3.28
C MET A 1 -43.31 62.15 -3.49
N ARG A 2 -43.87 60.95 -3.31
CA ARG A 2 -43.17 59.67 -3.49
C ARG A 2 -43.07 59.34 -4.99
N PRO A 3 -41.90 58.97 -5.54
CA PRO A 3 -41.83 58.42 -6.90
C PRO A 3 -42.25 56.95 -6.90
N GLN A 4 -43.11 56.60 -7.86
CA GLN A 4 -43.70 55.28 -8.05
C GLN A 4 -42.64 54.24 -8.47
N ARG A 5 -42.66 53.06 -7.83
CA ARG A 5 -41.88 51.89 -8.24
C ARG A 5 -42.50 51.25 -9.49
N ARG A 6 -41.71 51.05 -10.55
CA ARG A 6 -42.07 50.14 -11.66
C ARG A 6 -42.02 48.68 -11.18
N PRO A 7 -42.94 47.81 -11.62
CA PRO A 7 -42.87 46.38 -11.31
C PRO A 7 -41.76 45.70 -12.13
N PRO A 8 -41.16 44.60 -11.63
CA PRO A 8 -40.13 43.86 -12.35
C PRO A 8 -40.73 43.04 -13.50
N ALA A 9 -39.98 42.98 -14.61
CA ALA A 9 -40.30 42.12 -15.75
C ALA A 9 -40.10 40.64 -15.41
N ALA A 10 -41.00 39.79 -15.90
CA ALA A 10 -40.98 38.35 -15.71
C ALA A 10 -39.75 37.71 -16.36
N GLY A 11 -38.89 37.07 -15.56
CA GLY A 11 -37.79 36.22 -16.00
C GLY A 11 -38.28 34.78 -16.21
N GLY A 12 -37.88 34.17 -17.33
CA GLY A 12 -38.36 32.89 -17.85
C GLY A 12 -38.06 31.64 -17.00
N PRO A 13 -38.50 30.46 -17.46
CA PRO A 13 -38.53 29.24 -16.66
C PRO A 13 -37.11 28.75 -16.30
N PRO A 14 -36.93 28.10 -15.13
CA PRO A 14 -35.63 27.61 -14.70
C PRO A 14 -35.13 26.53 -15.66
N GLY A 15 -33.95 26.76 -16.22
CA GLY A 15 -33.24 25.79 -17.05
C GLY A 15 -33.08 24.47 -16.31
N GLY A 16 -33.62 23.40 -16.90
CA GLY A 16 -33.48 22.05 -16.37
C GLY A 16 -32.02 21.69 -16.19
N ARG A 17 -31.71 21.04 -15.05
CA ARG A 17 -30.40 20.41 -14.85
C ARG A 17 -30.09 19.52 -16.05
N PRO A 18 -28.91 19.62 -16.67
CA PRO A 18 -28.50 18.66 -17.68
C PRO A 18 -28.57 17.25 -17.07
N PRO A 19 -29.06 16.24 -17.80
CA PRO A 19 -29.17 14.90 -17.27
C PRO A 19 -27.78 14.44 -16.84
N GLN A 20 -27.67 13.99 -15.59
CA GLN A 20 -26.50 13.27 -15.12
C GLN A 20 -26.30 12.10 -16.07
N ARG A 21 -25.23 12.15 -16.88
CA ARG A 21 -24.74 10.97 -17.59
C ARG A 21 -24.47 9.92 -16.52
N ARG A 22 -25.34 8.92 -16.42
CA ARG A 22 -24.95 7.63 -15.86
C ARG A 22 -23.86 7.12 -16.78
N GLU A 23 -22.60 7.28 -16.38
CA GLU A 23 -21.51 6.51 -16.95
C GLU A 23 -21.76 5.05 -16.58
N GLU A 24 -22.51 4.34 -17.42
CA GLU A 24 -22.53 2.88 -17.44
C GLU A 24 -21.17 2.40 -17.97
N GLY A 25 -20.12 2.57 -17.16
CA GLY A 25 -18.89 1.82 -17.28
C GLY A 25 -19.07 0.53 -16.50
N GLY A 26 -19.32 -0.58 -17.19
CA GLY A 26 -19.37 -1.89 -16.55
C GLY A 26 -18.06 -2.14 -15.80
N GLU A 27 -18.15 -2.44 -14.50
CA GLU A 27 -17.02 -2.74 -13.63
C GLU A 27 -16.15 -3.84 -14.25
N VAL A 28 -14.82 -3.67 -14.24
CA VAL A 28 -13.85 -4.77 -14.33
C VAL A 28 -14.14 -5.74 -13.17
N ALA A 29 -14.97 -6.73 -13.45
CA ALA A 29 -15.22 -7.82 -12.54
C ALA A 29 -13.95 -8.69 -12.51
N LEU A 30 -13.30 -8.76 -11.34
CA LEU A 30 -12.20 -9.70 -11.08
C LEU A 30 -12.75 -11.12 -10.83
N ASP A 31 -13.62 -11.59 -11.72
CA ASP A 31 -14.31 -12.87 -11.66
C ASP A 31 -13.36 -14.07 -11.75
N CYS A 32 -12.22 -13.91 -12.44
CA CYS A 32 -11.15 -14.90 -12.46
C CYS A 32 -10.61 -15.26 -11.06
N ILE A 33 -10.69 -14.38 -10.07
CA ILE A 33 -10.32 -14.72 -8.68
C ILE A 33 -11.21 -15.86 -8.17
N LYS A 34 -12.52 -15.80 -8.45
CA LYS A 34 -13.48 -16.85 -8.05
C LYS A 34 -13.25 -18.16 -8.78
N GLN A 35 -12.59 -18.12 -9.93
CA GLN A 35 -12.21 -19.29 -10.72
C GLN A 35 -10.87 -19.89 -10.26
N GLY A 36 -10.25 -19.34 -9.20
CA GLY A 36 -9.02 -19.87 -8.60
C GLY A 36 -7.73 -19.19 -9.07
N TYR A 37 -7.80 -18.16 -9.91
CA TYR A 37 -6.63 -17.38 -10.28
C TYR A 37 -6.19 -16.47 -9.13
N ASN A 38 -4.88 -16.33 -8.91
CA ASN A 38 -4.38 -15.30 -8.00
C ASN A 38 -4.68 -13.90 -8.54
N VAL A 39 -4.68 -12.90 -7.66
CA VAL A 39 -5.03 -11.50 -7.98
C VAL A 39 -4.13 -10.93 -9.07
N THR A 40 -2.81 -11.11 -8.97
CA THR A 40 -1.86 -10.64 -9.98
C THR A 40 -2.20 -11.16 -11.37
N SER A 41 -2.38 -12.48 -11.52
CA SER A 41 -2.71 -13.10 -12.80
C SER A 41 -4.07 -12.63 -13.32
N CYS A 42 -5.06 -12.49 -12.44
CA CYS A 42 -6.39 -12.01 -12.81
C CYS A 42 -6.35 -10.54 -13.28
N VAL A 43 -5.62 -9.66 -12.60
CA VAL A 43 -5.42 -8.26 -13.01
C VAL A 43 -4.72 -8.18 -14.37
N VAL A 44 -3.66 -8.96 -14.60
CA VAL A 44 -2.96 -8.99 -15.89
C VAL A 44 -3.88 -9.47 -17.01
N LEU A 45 -4.64 -10.55 -16.79
CA LEU A 45 -5.59 -11.06 -17.76
C LEU A 45 -6.65 -10.01 -18.12
N LYS A 46 -7.26 -9.38 -17.10
CA LYS A 46 -8.26 -8.34 -17.30
C LYS A 46 -7.71 -7.09 -17.99
N LEU A 47 -6.45 -6.73 -17.72
CA LEU A 47 -5.79 -5.64 -18.43
C LEU A 47 -5.62 -5.96 -19.92
N LEU A 48 -5.19 -7.18 -20.26
CA LEU A 48 -5.05 -7.61 -21.66
C LEU A 48 -6.41 -7.65 -22.37
N GLU A 49 -7.45 -8.17 -21.73
CA GLU A 49 -8.82 -8.15 -22.26
C GLU A 49 -9.31 -6.71 -22.48
N TRP A 50 -9.09 -5.82 -21.50
CA TRP A 50 -9.46 -4.41 -21.56
C TRP A 50 -8.82 -3.70 -22.74
N MET A 51 -7.50 -3.86 -22.92
CA MET A 51 -6.74 -3.25 -24.01
C MET A 51 -7.16 -3.74 -25.40
N ARG A 52 -7.73 -4.95 -25.51
CA ARG A 52 -8.21 -5.49 -26.80
C ARG A 52 -9.55 -4.87 -27.22
N VAL A 53 -10.40 -4.51 -26.26
CA VAL A 53 -11.78 -4.09 -26.52
C VAL A 53 -11.95 -2.57 -26.47
N LYS A 54 -11.29 -1.89 -25.53
CA LYS A 54 -11.49 -0.46 -25.29
C LYS A 54 -10.59 0.39 -26.20
N ARG A 55 -11.10 1.56 -26.62
CA ARG A 55 -10.37 2.55 -27.43
C ARG A 55 -10.58 3.95 -26.85
N GLY A 56 -9.66 4.86 -27.16
CA GLY A 56 -9.74 6.27 -26.72
C GLY A 56 -9.66 6.40 -25.19
N ASP A 57 -10.50 7.26 -24.61
CA ASP A 57 -10.48 7.55 -23.17
C ASP A 57 -10.84 6.34 -22.28
N ASP A 58 -11.61 5.39 -22.80
CA ASP A 58 -11.92 4.14 -22.11
C ASP A 58 -10.69 3.22 -21.98
N ALA A 59 -9.67 3.37 -22.84
CA ALA A 59 -8.45 2.57 -22.79
C ALA A 59 -7.42 3.10 -21.77
N LYS A 60 -7.71 4.20 -21.06
CA LYS A 60 -6.78 4.82 -20.11
C LYS A 60 -6.53 3.93 -18.89
N LEU A 61 -5.26 3.71 -18.58
CA LEU A 61 -4.82 2.91 -17.43
C LEU A 61 -5.40 3.36 -16.08
N PRO A 62 -5.57 4.67 -15.78
CA PRO A 62 -6.23 5.10 -14.54
C PRO A 62 -7.66 4.58 -14.37
N ARG A 63 -8.42 4.42 -15.46
CA ARG A 63 -9.79 3.90 -15.40
C ARG A 63 -9.80 2.42 -15.06
N PHE A 64 -9.00 1.64 -15.77
CA PHE A 64 -8.79 0.22 -15.43
C PHE A 64 -8.32 0.05 -13.99
N SER A 65 -7.36 0.89 -13.56
CA SER A 65 -6.80 0.84 -12.21
C SER A 65 -7.84 1.09 -11.13
N ARG A 66 -8.74 2.07 -11.36
CA ARG A 66 -9.88 2.32 -10.48
C ARG A 66 -10.78 1.10 -10.34
N GLU A 67 -11.17 0.50 -11.46
CA GLU A 67 -12.10 -0.64 -11.44
C GLU A 67 -11.46 -1.87 -10.78
N ALA A 68 -10.18 -2.14 -11.07
CA ALA A 68 -9.43 -3.20 -10.40
C ALA A 68 -9.29 -2.96 -8.89
N ALA A 69 -8.97 -1.73 -8.46
CA ALA A 69 -8.84 -1.38 -7.04
C ALA A 69 -10.18 -1.53 -6.28
N VAL A 70 -11.29 -1.07 -6.88
CA VAL A 70 -12.63 -1.24 -6.31
C VAL A 70 -13.01 -2.71 -6.23
N GLY A 71 -12.67 -3.50 -7.26
CA GLY A 71 -12.89 -4.95 -7.28
C GLY A 71 -12.16 -5.71 -6.16
N LEU A 72 -11.08 -5.16 -5.60
CA LEU A 72 -10.31 -5.74 -4.49
C LEU A 72 -10.82 -5.38 -3.09
N ARG A 73 -11.80 -4.49 -2.93
CA ARG A 73 -12.27 -3.95 -1.64
C ARG A 73 -12.63 -5.01 -0.58
N ASN A 74 -13.09 -6.17 -1.01
CA ASN A 74 -13.52 -7.26 -0.12
C ASN A 74 -12.68 -8.53 -0.31
N PHE A 75 -11.51 -8.41 -0.93
CA PHE A 75 -10.62 -9.55 -1.09
C PHE A 75 -10.09 -9.98 0.28
N ALA A 76 -10.30 -11.25 0.61
CA ALA A 76 -9.81 -11.85 1.85
C ALA A 76 -8.60 -12.72 1.55
N VAL A 77 -7.54 -12.51 2.33
CA VAL A 77 -6.32 -13.31 2.30
C VAL A 77 -6.53 -14.63 3.05
N ASP A 78 -6.06 -15.73 2.46
CA ASP A 78 -5.91 -16.99 3.17
C ASP A 78 -4.68 -16.93 4.10
N THR A 79 -4.93 -16.72 5.39
CA THR A 79 -3.88 -16.63 6.40
C THR A 79 -3.35 -17.99 6.84
N ALA A 80 -4.01 -19.11 6.51
CA ALA A 80 -3.58 -20.43 6.96
C ALA A 80 -2.28 -20.87 6.27
N ALA A 81 -2.15 -20.62 4.97
CA ALA A 81 -0.91 -20.87 4.23
C ALA A 81 0.23 -19.98 4.73
N VAL A 82 -0.07 -18.71 5.02
CA VAL A 82 0.89 -17.74 5.57
C VAL A 82 1.37 -18.17 6.95
N ALA A 83 0.46 -18.58 7.84
CA ALA A 83 0.79 -19.02 9.19
C ALA A 83 1.76 -20.22 9.18
N ARG A 84 1.48 -21.26 8.37
CA ARG A 84 2.38 -22.41 8.22
C ARG A 84 3.76 -22.01 7.71
N TYR A 85 3.81 -21.06 6.77
CA TYR A 85 5.09 -20.55 6.26
C TYR A 85 5.86 -19.80 7.34
N LEU A 86 5.20 -18.88 8.08
CA LEU A 86 5.83 -18.13 9.16
C LEU A 86 6.35 -19.05 10.28
N GLU A 87 5.62 -20.11 10.62
CA GLU A 87 6.08 -21.14 11.58
C GLU A 87 7.32 -21.89 11.09
N ALA A 88 7.34 -22.27 9.81
CA ALA A 88 8.50 -22.93 9.22
C ALA A 88 9.73 -22.01 9.21
N VAL A 89 9.55 -20.72 8.89
CA VAL A 89 10.61 -19.71 8.92
C VAL A 89 11.10 -19.47 10.35
N ASP A 90 10.22 -19.31 11.33
CA ASP A 90 10.60 -19.11 12.74
C ASP A 90 11.45 -20.27 13.25
N ARG A 91 11.02 -21.51 12.98
CA ARG A 91 11.76 -22.72 13.36
C ARG A 91 13.16 -22.75 12.73
N GLU A 92 13.25 -22.46 11.43
CA GLU A 92 14.53 -22.51 10.72
C GLU A 92 15.47 -21.40 11.20
N LEU A 93 14.96 -20.18 11.37
CA LEU A 93 15.74 -19.06 11.89
C LEU A 93 16.27 -19.37 13.29
N ARG A 94 15.43 -19.90 14.19
CA ARG A 94 15.87 -20.24 15.55
C ARG A 94 16.92 -21.34 15.60
N SER A 95 16.96 -22.22 14.59
CA SER A 95 17.99 -23.25 14.50
C SER A 95 19.36 -22.72 14.06
N GLN A 96 19.39 -21.60 13.32
CA GLN A 96 20.61 -21.06 12.70
C GLN A 96 21.12 -19.76 13.34
N PHE A 97 20.23 -19.01 14.00
CA PHE A 97 20.53 -17.67 14.51
C PHE A 97 20.38 -17.64 16.04
N PRO A 98 21.40 -17.15 16.77
CA PRO A 98 21.32 -16.99 18.22
C PRO A 98 20.28 -15.96 18.65
N LEU A 99 20.06 -14.92 17.86
CA LEU A 99 18.99 -13.94 18.07
C LEU A 99 17.96 -14.05 16.95
N VAL A 100 16.69 -14.28 17.33
CA VAL A 100 15.53 -14.23 16.44
C VAL A 100 14.37 -13.55 17.16
N LEU A 101 13.86 -12.48 16.57
CA LEU A 101 12.66 -11.77 17.00
C LEU A 101 11.58 -11.98 15.95
N ARG A 102 10.43 -12.51 16.38
CA ARG A 102 9.18 -12.48 15.61
C ARG A 102 8.43 -11.21 16.01
N LEU A 103 8.14 -10.37 15.03
CA LEU A 103 7.58 -9.04 15.25
C LEU A 103 6.27 -8.93 14.50
N THR A 104 5.23 -8.49 15.20
CA THR A 104 3.93 -8.20 14.60
C THR A 104 3.78 -6.69 14.47
N VAL A 105 3.58 -6.22 13.25
CA VAL A 105 3.27 -4.82 12.95
C VAL A 105 1.79 -4.68 12.62
N GLU A 106 1.13 -3.68 13.21
CA GLU A 106 -0.25 -3.31 12.94
C GLU A 106 -0.29 -1.94 12.26
N THR A 107 -1.03 -1.83 11.16
CA THR A 107 -1.25 -0.57 10.46
C THR A 107 -2.21 0.33 11.23
N GLU A 108 -1.83 1.56 11.54
CA GLU A 108 -2.74 2.54 12.17
C GLU A 108 -3.42 3.44 11.13
N THR A 109 -2.72 3.70 10.02
CA THR A 109 -3.26 4.41 8.85
C THR A 109 -3.12 3.54 7.60
N PRO A 110 -3.76 3.92 6.47
CA PRO A 110 -3.63 3.15 5.24
C PRO A 110 -2.17 3.02 4.84
N LEU A 111 -1.74 1.80 4.53
CA LEU A 111 -0.36 1.52 4.16
C LEU A 111 -0.25 1.34 2.64
N ALA A 112 0.51 2.23 2.02
CA ALA A 112 0.89 2.19 0.63
C ALA A 112 2.35 1.72 0.53
N VAL A 113 2.63 0.57 -0.06
CA VAL A 113 4.00 0.05 -0.19
C VAL A 113 4.26 -0.50 -1.59
N HIS A 114 5.46 -0.20 -2.11
CA HIS A 114 5.91 -0.64 -3.43
C HIS A 114 4.92 -0.30 -4.55
N LEU A 115 4.54 0.98 -4.64
CA LEU A 115 3.48 1.48 -5.53
C LEU A 115 3.70 1.22 -7.03
N ARG A 116 4.93 0.89 -7.46
CA ARG A 116 5.26 0.47 -8.82
C ARG A 116 5.69 -1.00 -8.85
N ASN A 117 4.80 -1.88 -8.42
CA ASN A 117 5.03 -3.32 -8.46
C ASN A 117 4.79 -3.85 -9.90
N PRO A 118 5.80 -4.46 -10.56
CA PRO A 118 5.65 -4.99 -11.92
C PRO A 118 4.60 -6.10 -12.02
N TYR A 119 4.32 -6.81 -10.92
CA TYR A 119 3.33 -7.89 -10.85
C TYR A 119 1.90 -7.39 -10.61
N MET A 120 1.69 -6.10 -10.44
CA MET A 120 0.36 -5.51 -10.29
C MET A 120 0.29 -4.28 -11.19
N PRO A 121 -0.01 -4.45 -12.50
CA PRO A 121 0.11 -3.41 -13.52
C PRO A 121 -1.05 -2.39 -13.43
N LEU A 122 -1.11 -1.69 -12.31
CA LEU A 122 -2.00 -0.56 -12.07
C LEU A 122 -1.19 0.73 -12.14
N GLU A 123 -1.86 1.86 -12.38
CA GLU A 123 -1.26 3.20 -12.34
C GLU A 123 -0.52 3.44 -11.01
N ILE A 124 -1.16 3.02 -9.92
CA ILE A 124 -0.60 2.94 -8.58
C ILE A 124 -0.98 1.55 -8.07
N GLY A 125 0.01 0.67 -7.93
CA GLY A 125 -0.16 -0.69 -7.45
C GLY A 125 0.10 -0.83 -5.95
N LEU A 126 0.15 -2.08 -5.51
CA LEU A 126 0.52 -2.48 -4.16
C LEU A 126 1.48 -3.67 -4.23
N ALA A 127 2.41 -3.77 -3.28
CA ALA A 127 3.21 -4.98 -3.11
C ALA A 127 2.29 -6.19 -2.91
N TRP A 128 2.36 -7.14 -3.84
CA TRP A 128 1.49 -8.32 -3.85
C TRP A 128 2.33 -9.57 -4.04
N HIS A 129 2.15 -10.55 -3.16
CA HIS A 129 2.84 -11.83 -3.21
C HIS A 129 1.98 -12.82 -4.01
N PRO A 130 2.43 -13.30 -5.18
CA PRO A 130 1.57 -14.10 -6.08
C PRO A 130 1.27 -15.50 -5.52
N VAL A 131 2.18 -16.10 -4.75
CA VAL A 131 1.99 -17.43 -4.16
C VAL A 131 1.01 -17.41 -2.99
N PHE A 132 1.23 -16.57 -1.98
CA PHE A 132 0.28 -16.39 -0.86
C PHE A 132 -0.98 -15.62 -1.25
N ASN A 133 -1.01 -15.06 -2.47
CA ASN A 133 -2.09 -14.24 -3.00
C ASN A 133 -2.53 -13.13 -2.01
N ALA A 134 -1.55 -12.37 -1.53
CA ALA A 134 -1.75 -11.43 -0.42
C ALA A 134 -0.89 -10.17 -0.58
N PRO A 135 -1.30 -9.02 -0.02
CA PRO A 135 -0.39 -7.90 0.14
C PRO A 135 0.75 -8.30 1.09
N TYR A 136 1.95 -7.77 0.88
CA TYR A 136 3.09 -8.01 1.76
C TYR A 136 3.95 -6.75 1.89
N ILE A 137 4.80 -6.69 2.91
CA ILE A 137 5.76 -5.60 3.06
C ILE A 137 7.14 -6.18 2.73
N PRO A 138 7.80 -5.73 1.64
CA PRO A 138 9.10 -6.25 1.28
C PRO A 138 10.15 -6.02 2.38
N ALA A 139 11.00 -7.01 2.61
CA ALA A 139 12.13 -6.97 3.52
C ALA A 139 13.04 -5.76 3.26
N THR A 140 13.22 -5.40 1.99
CA THR A 140 14.00 -4.24 1.57
C THR A 140 13.35 -2.93 1.97
N ALA A 141 12.02 -2.83 1.91
CA ALA A 141 11.28 -1.66 2.38
C ALA A 141 11.35 -1.54 3.91
N LEU A 142 11.16 -2.66 4.63
CA LEU A 142 11.31 -2.72 6.08
C LEU A 142 12.72 -2.35 6.51
N LYS A 143 13.75 -3.03 6.00
CA LYS A 143 15.15 -2.77 6.33
C LYS A 143 15.55 -1.34 5.96
N GLY A 144 15.02 -0.79 4.87
CA GLY A 144 15.20 0.61 4.50
C GLY A 144 14.59 1.59 5.51
N ALA A 145 13.35 1.36 5.93
CA ALA A 145 12.68 2.17 6.96
C ALA A 145 13.40 2.07 8.31
N LEU A 146 13.76 0.86 8.72
CA LEU A 146 14.52 0.62 9.95
C LEU A 146 15.87 1.34 9.94
N ARG A 147 16.61 1.26 8.82
CA ARG A 147 17.88 1.97 8.66
C ARG A 147 17.72 3.48 8.72
N ALA A 148 16.66 4.02 8.12
CA ALA A 148 16.40 5.46 8.09
C ALA A 148 15.92 6.00 9.45
N GLY A 149 15.12 5.21 10.18
CA GLY A 149 14.57 5.60 11.48
C GLY A 149 15.48 5.31 12.68
N ALA A 150 16.48 4.42 12.53
CA ALA A 150 17.38 4.05 13.62
C ALA A 150 18.36 5.20 13.97
N ARG A 151 18.07 5.91 15.06
CA ARG A 151 18.90 7.01 15.58
C ARG A 151 20.05 6.53 16.47
N ARG A 152 19.90 5.34 17.06
CA ARG A 152 20.86 4.72 17.98
C ARG A 152 21.15 3.29 17.55
N GLY A 153 22.32 2.81 17.95
CA GLY A 153 22.71 1.41 17.81
C GLY A 153 21.99 0.51 18.80
N ALA A 154 22.26 -0.80 18.71
CA ALA A 154 21.80 -1.81 19.65
C ALA A 154 22.93 -2.82 19.90
N CYS A 155 23.04 -3.34 21.12
CA CYS A 155 24.07 -4.32 21.50
C CYS A 155 25.50 -3.84 21.25
N GLY A 156 25.76 -2.54 21.44
CA GLY A 156 27.07 -1.93 21.17
C GLY A 156 27.42 -1.78 19.68
N LEU A 157 26.55 -2.19 18.75
CA LEU A 157 26.74 -2.00 17.31
C LEU A 157 26.06 -0.71 16.83
N PRO A 158 26.76 0.15 16.07
CA PRO A 158 26.12 1.31 15.47
C PRO A 158 25.12 0.90 14.36
N PRO A 159 24.14 1.76 13.99
CA PRO A 159 23.19 1.47 12.93
C PRO A 159 23.84 1.04 11.60
N ALA A 160 24.99 1.64 11.25
CA ALA A 160 25.73 1.30 10.05
C ALA A 160 26.20 -0.16 10.01
N ASP A 161 26.53 -0.75 11.15
CA ASP A 161 26.94 -2.16 11.26
C ASP A 161 25.74 -3.10 11.38
N LEU A 162 24.63 -2.64 11.97
CA LEU A 162 23.37 -3.41 12.02
C LEU A 162 22.76 -3.57 10.62
N PHE A 163 22.70 -2.50 9.84
CA PHE A 163 22.03 -2.51 8.53
C PHE A 163 22.98 -2.69 7.34
N GLY A 164 24.28 -2.50 7.55
CA GLY A 164 25.34 -2.63 6.54
C GLY A 164 25.69 -1.30 5.88
N ASN A 165 26.88 -1.27 5.28
CA ASN A 165 27.43 -0.13 4.56
C ASN A 165 28.15 -0.58 3.27
N VAL A 166 28.74 0.35 2.53
CA VAL A 166 29.48 0.02 1.32
C VAL A 166 30.74 -0.76 1.72
N GLY A 167 30.75 -2.06 1.43
CA GLY A 167 31.87 -2.96 1.72
C GLY A 167 31.67 -3.87 2.94
N ARG A 168 30.59 -3.73 3.70
CA ARG A 168 30.28 -4.60 4.86
C ARG A 168 28.81 -4.98 4.92
N GLU A 169 28.55 -6.28 5.05
CA GLU A 169 27.22 -6.81 5.30
C GLU A 169 26.70 -6.37 6.68
N GLY A 170 25.41 -6.05 6.76
CA GLY A 170 24.76 -5.69 8.02
C GLY A 170 24.47 -6.90 8.89
N ALA A 171 24.69 -6.78 10.20
CA ALA A 171 24.47 -7.85 11.17
C ALA A 171 23.01 -8.29 11.32
N LEU A 172 22.04 -7.43 10.99
CA LEU A 172 20.60 -7.72 11.12
C LEU A 172 20.01 -8.18 9.77
N VAL A 173 19.49 -9.39 9.78
CA VAL A 173 18.66 -9.97 8.71
C VAL A 173 17.21 -9.63 9.01
N VAL A 174 16.49 -9.15 7.99
CA VAL A 174 15.06 -8.80 8.08
C VAL A 174 14.34 -9.57 6.98
N THR A 175 13.24 -10.23 7.29
CA THR A 175 12.41 -10.94 6.30
C THR A 175 11.30 -10.07 5.75
N ASP A 176 10.61 -10.55 4.71
CA ASP A 176 9.35 -9.96 4.29
C ASP A 176 8.33 -10.04 5.43
N ALA A 177 7.45 -9.03 5.54
CA ALA A 177 6.30 -9.11 6.42
C ALA A 177 5.09 -9.64 5.66
N LEU A 178 4.48 -10.70 6.19
CA LEU A 178 3.32 -11.35 5.60
C LEU A 178 2.08 -11.15 6.48
N PRO A 179 0.89 -11.02 5.89
CA PRO A 179 -0.31 -10.65 6.62
C PRO A 179 -0.81 -11.79 7.50
N THR A 180 -1.11 -11.46 8.75
CA THR A 180 -1.76 -12.35 9.72
C THR A 180 -3.25 -12.04 9.90
N SER A 181 -3.72 -10.90 9.39
CA SER A 181 -5.13 -10.55 9.27
C SER A 181 -5.69 -10.84 7.87
N SER A 182 -6.91 -11.35 7.75
CA SER A 182 -7.52 -11.76 6.47
C SER A 182 -8.01 -10.58 5.61
N ALA A 183 -8.59 -9.54 6.20
CA ALA A 183 -9.11 -8.37 5.47
C ALA A 183 -8.07 -7.25 5.44
N ALA A 184 -7.19 -7.29 4.43
CA ALA A 184 -6.04 -6.42 4.39
C ALA A 184 -6.14 -5.27 3.38
N VAL A 185 -7.10 -5.24 2.45
CA VAL A 185 -7.03 -4.33 1.27
C VAL A 185 -8.30 -3.52 1.09
N GLU A 186 -8.15 -2.22 0.79
CA GLU A 186 -9.25 -1.33 0.41
C GLU A 186 -8.82 -0.34 -0.69
N PRO A 187 -9.76 0.20 -1.49
CA PRO A 187 -9.45 1.26 -2.43
C PRO A 187 -9.34 2.61 -1.72
N ASP A 188 -8.35 3.40 -2.13
CA ASP A 188 -8.18 4.79 -1.71
C ASP A 188 -8.02 5.70 -2.94
N VAL A 189 -8.14 7.02 -2.77
CA VAL A 189 -8.12 7.98 -3.86
C VAL A 189 -7.21 9.16 -3.57
N ILE A 190 -6.39 9.54 -4.55
CA ILE A 190 -5.64 10.80 -4.54
C ILE A 190 -5.97 11.57 -5.80
N THR A 191 -6.25 12.87 -5.64
CA THR A 191 -6.66 13.74 -6.74
C THR A 191 -5.62 14.84 -6.92
N PRO A 192 -4.52 14.62 -7.66
CA PRO A 192 -3.63 15.70 -8.07
C PRO A 192 -4.39 16.74 -8.91
N HIS A 193 -4.32 18.00 -8.49
CA HIS A 193 -4.89 19.14 -9.20
C HIS A 193 -3.86 19.82 -10.12
N TYR A 194 -2.59 19.84 -9.69
CA TYR A 194 -1.45 20.39 -10.41
C TYR A 194 -0.41 19.29 -10.60
N LYS A 195 -0.19 18.84 -11.84
CA LYS A 195 0.80 17.80 -12.16
C LYS A 195 2.16 18.36 -12.53
N GLU A 196 2.17 19.59 -13.04
CA GLU A 196 3.35 20.33 -13.47
C GLU A 196 3.52 21.57 -12.56
N PRO A 197 4.76 22.06 -12.38
CA PRO A 197 4.98 23.34 -11.72
C PRO A 197 4.32 24.47 -12.53
N ASP A 198 3.89 25.54 -11.85
CA ASP A 198 3.37 26.78 -12.44
C ASP A 198 2.09 26.67 -13.29
N VAL A 199 1.20 25.73 -12.95
CA VAL A 199 -0.14 25.63 -13.57
C VAL A 199 -1.06 26.72 -13.01
N ARG A 200 -1.66 27.52 -13.90
CA ARG A 200 -2.68 28.51 -13.53
C ARG A 200 -3.93 27.83 -12.97
N GLU A 201 -4.62 28.50 -12.06
CA GLU A 201 -5.85 27.96 -11.46
C GLU A 201 -6.94 27.62 -12.48
N THR A 202 -7.01 28.40 -13.56
CA THR A 202 -7.95 28.16 -14.68
C THR A 202 -7.62 26.93 -15.52
N GLU A 203 -6.41 26.39 -15.39
CA GLU A 203 -5.89 25.25 -16.15
C GLU A 203 -5.76 23.99 -15.29
N ALA A 204 -6.06 24.09 -13.98
CA ALA A 204 -6.06 22.96 -13.06
C ALA A 204 -7.06 21.90 -13.51
N LYS A 205 -6.60 20.64 -13.59
CA LYS A 205 -7.40 19.49 -14.00
C LYS A 205 -7.31 18.38 -12.95
N PRO A 206 -8.20 18.40 -11.94
CA PRO A 206 -8.25 17.36 -10.92
C PRO A 206 -8.34 15.99 -11.58
N THR A 207 -7.38 15.11 -11.32
CA THR A 207 -7.37 13.75 -11.88
C THR A 207 -7.48 12.73 -10.74
N PRO A 208 -8.66 12.21 -10.39
CA PRO A 208 -8.78 11.19 -9.34
C PRO A 208 -8.06 9.90 -9.74
N LEU A 209 -7.09 9.48 -8.94
CA LEU A 209 -6.36 8.23 -9.07
C LEU A 209 -6.79 7.31 -7.92
N VAL A 210 -7.55 6.27 -8.25
CA VAL A 210 -8.02 5.27 -7.28
C VAL A 210 -7.08 4.07 -7.32
N PHE A 211 -6.65 3.58 -6.15
CA PHE A 211 -5.62 2.54 -6.03
C PHE A 211 -5.79 1.71 -4.77
N PRO A 212 -5.31 0.45 -4.75
CA PRO A 212 -5.40 -0.40 -3.57
C PRO A 212 -4.37 0.03 -2.50
N VAL A 213 -4.80 0.03 -1.25
CA VAL A 213 -3.96 0.22 -0.06
C VAL A 213 -4.23 -0.87 0.95
N VAL A 214 -3.27 -1.07 1.86
CA VAL A 214 -3.50 -1.91 3.02
C VAL A 214 -4.35 -1.13 4.04
N LYS A 215 -5.44 -1.74 4.50
CA LYS A 215 -6.40 -1.13 5.44
C LYS A 215 -5.78 -0.91 6.83
N PRO A 216 -6.18 0.14 7.58
CA PRO A 216 -5.90 0.24 9.01
C PRO A 216 -6.40 -0.96 9.82
N GLY A 217 -5.62 -1.38 10.81
CA GLY A 217 -5.86 -2.54 11.66
C GLY A 217 -5.40 -3.88 11.05
N ALA A 218 -4.79 -3.85 9.87
CA ALA A 218 -4.18 -5.03 9.29
C ALA A 218 -2.86 -5.36 10.01
N THR A 219 -2.63 -6.64 10.28
CA THR A 219 -1.44 -7.12 10.99
C THR A 219 -0.55 -7.92 10.06
N PHE A 220 0.77 -7.74 10.21
CA PHE A 220 1.79 -8.46 9.46
C PHE A 220 2.87 -8.96 10.41
N ASP A 221 3.33 -10.17 10.18
CA ASP A 221 4.45 -10.75 10.92
C ASP A 221 5.70 -10.77 10.04
N PHE A 222 6.82 -10.37 10.63
CA PHE A 222 8.15 -10.51 10.04
C PHE A 222 9.16 -10.92 11.10
N PHE A 223 10.35 -11.32 10.66
CA PHE A 223 11.44 -11.70 11.54
C PHE A 223 12.62 -10.76 11.40
N ALA A 224 13.24 -10.46 12.54
CA ALA A 224 14.56 -9.87 12.62
C ALA A 224 15.51 -10.87 13.29
N ALA A 225 16.58 -11.25 12.61
CA ALA A 225 17.52 -12.26 13.08
C ALA A 225 18.97 -11.80 12.93
N SER A 226 19.86 -12.31 13.77
CA SER A 226 21.29 -11.98 13.69
C SER A 226 22.17 -13.12 14.18
N ARG A 227 23.30 -13.32 13.48
CA ARG A 227 24.38 -14.24 13.89
C ARG A 227 25.38 -13.60 14.83
N SER A 228 25.54 -12.28 14.74
CA SER A 228 26.58 -11.53 15.43
C SER A 228 26.07 -10.79 16.67
N VAL A 229 24.75 -10.69 16.83
CA VAL A 229 24.10 -10.10 18.00
C VAL A 229 23.62 -11.21 18.93
N GLU A 230 23.98 -11.11 20.20
CA GLU A 230 23.60 -12.09 21.23
C GLU A 230 22.12 -11.98 21.61
N ALA A 231 21.52 -13.10 22.04
CA ALA A 231 20.13 -13.17 22.48
C ALA A 231 19.78 -12.20 23.61
N ARG A 232 20.74 -11.89 24.50
CA ARG A 232 20.54 -10.94 25.61
C ARG A 232 20.19 -9.52 25.14
N CYS A 233 20.52 -9.18 23.90
CA CYS A 233 20.25 -7.88 23.29
C CYS A 233 18.88 -7.80 22.59
N ALA A 234 18.02 -8.82 22.76
CA ALA A 234 16.68 -8.87 22.18
C ALA A 234 15.87 -7.60 22.44
N GLU A 235 15.86 -7.12 23.69
CA GLU A 235 15.12 -5.92 24.09
C GLU A 235 15.66 -4.64 23.44
N GLU A 236 16.99 -4.51 23.31
CA GLU A 236 17.60 -3.36 22.64
C GLU A 236 17.26 -3.34 21.14
N VAL A 237 17.31 -4.50 20.49
CA VAL A 237 16.96 -4.62 19.06
C VAL A 237 15.46 -4.38 18.86
N TYR A 238 14.60 -4.91 19.74
CA TYR A 238 13.17 -4.64 19.74
C TYR A 238 12.88 -3.14 19.88
N GLY A 239 13.52 -2.48 20.86
CA GLY A 239 13.40 -1.05 21.09
C GLY A 239 13.83 -0.21 19.88
N LEU A 240 14.96 -0.56 19.26
CA LEU A 240 15.43 0.07 18.03
C LEU A 240 14.42 -0.06 16.89
N ILE A 241 13.88 -1.26 16.67
CA ILE A 241 12.89 -1.51 15.60
C ILE A 241 11.60 -0.71 15.89
N LYS A 242 11.14 -0.70 17.15
CA LYS A 242 9.96 0.06 17.57
C LYS A 242 10.13 1.56 17.32
N GLU A 243 11.26 2.12 17.71
CA GLU A 243 11.57 3.54 17.49
C GLU A 243 11.66 3.86 16.01
N ALA A 244 12.33 3.01 15.23
CA ALA A 244 12.54 3.28 13.81
C ALA A 244 11.24 3.19 12.99
N LEU A 245 10.34 2.26 13.32
CA LEU A 245 9.05 2.12 12.62
C LEU A 245 8.05 3.23 12.97
N ALA A 246 8.25 3.96 14.08
CA ALA A 246 7.40 5.09 14.46
C ALA A 246 7.49 6.27 13.46
N GLU A 247 8.56 6.35 12.67
CA GLU A 247 8.71 7.36 11.59
C GLU A 247 7.84 7.05 10.35
N GLY A 248 7.25 5.85 10.30
CA GLY A 248 6.38 5.39 9.23
C GLY A 248 7.06 4.43 8.24
N LEU A 249 6.23 3.71 7.50
CA LEU A 249 6.62 2.61 6.62
C LEU A 249 5.97 2.76 5.24
N GLY A 250 6.75 2.51 4.18
CA GLY A 250 6.25 2.57 2.80
C GLY A 250 6.27 3.97 2.19
N ALA A 251 5.29 4.25 1.34
CA ALA A 251 5.19 5.47 0.54
C ALA A 251 4.20 6.46 1.17
N LYS A 252 4.38 7.75 0.84
CA LYS A 252 3.48 8.84 1.24
C LYS A 252 3.35 9.02 2.77
N THR A 253 4.39 8.66 3.52
CA THR A 253 4.43 8.80 4.99
C THR A 253 4.21 10.24 5.46
N ARG A 254 4.75 11.23 4.75
CA ARG A 254 4.51 12.66 5.03
C ARG A 254 3.05 13.11 4.85
N LEU A 255 2.24 12.33 4.12
CA LEU A 255 0.80 12.58 3.94
C LEU A 255 -0.05 11.78 4.94
N GLY A 256 0.58 11.09 5.90
CA GLY A 256 -0.09 10.30 6.94
C GLY A 256 -0.29 8.83 6.59
N TYR A 257 0.22 8.33 5.46
CA TYR A 257 0.17 6.90 5.13
C TYR A 257 1.22 6.10 5.89
N GLY A 258 0.94 4.81 6.12
CA GLY A 258 1.93 3.87 6.62
C GLY A 258 2.43 4.16 8.04
N ILE A 259 1.62 4.82 8.86
CA ILE A 259 1.85 4.86 10.31
C ILE A 259 1.54 3.48 10.85
N VAL A 260 2.49 2.91 11.58
CA VAL A 260 2.40 1.55 12.09
C VAL A 260 2.86 1.49 13.53
N LYS A 261 2.38 0.49 14.27
CA LYS A 261 2.85 0.16 15.61
C LYS A 261 3.30 -1.29 15.68
N LEU A 262 4.31 -1.56 16.50
CA LEU A 262 4.62 -2.93 16.91
C LEU A 262 3.68 -3.34 18.04
N ARG A 263 3.11 -4.54 17.92
CA ARG A 263 2.18 -5.15 18.88
C ARG A 263 2.90 -6.03 19.89
#